data_AF-A0A7C8MLA8-F1
#
_entry.id   AF-A0A7C8MLA8-F1
#
_cell.length_a   1.000
_cell.length_b   1.000
_cell.length_c   1.000
_cell.angle_alpha   90.00
_cell.angle_beta   90.00
_cell.angle_gamma   90.00
#
_symmetry.space_group_name_H-M   'P 1'
#
loop_
_entity.id
_entity.type
_entity.pdbx_description
1 polymer ?
#
loop_
_entity_poly.entity_id
_entity_poly.type
_entity_poly.pdbx_seq_one_letter_code
_entity_poly.pdbx_strand_id
1 'polypeptide(L)'
;MSEVSEDGSGSPLRTRAMVTTTQLDHINEKTNEPPPSSSSSQPSEYEKKKANFLVRTFWTFVMIGLFFTALFSGHIYIIACITIVQIVSFKEVIAIASVPSRARQLRPTKSLNWYWLVTTMYFLYGESVIYYFKHIVLVDRVLLPLATHHRFISFVLYVIGFVFFVANLKAGHLKFQFTNFAWTHMALYLIVVQAHFVMNNVFEGMIWFFLPASLVICNDIFAYICGITFGRTQLIKLSPKKTVEGFVGAWVMTVVWGILLTNVLMRSKYFICPVNDLGANIFTGLECEPNPAFLSHTYTLPNLFFLPEGTTFSFITEPMQLHTMVLASFASLIAPFGGFFASGLKRTFKIKDFGDSIPGHGGMTDRMDCQFIMGFFAFIYYQTFVAQHKLNYGNVMELAITGLSLEEQIELVRGLSKYLENQGVFDPEDGQQAQNANQGNGQGQDAGFEVNTQGYEPNSPMSQSLDASPAPSSATEVNTPTLTDGSIRPNIQEESSTPSASP
;
A
#
# COMPACT_ATOMS: atom_id res chain seq x y z
N MET A 1 -38.89 -36.25 -2.73
CA MET A 1 -40.13 -36.74 -3.36
C MET A 1 -39.72 -37.91 -4.24
N SER A 2 -39.99 -39.10 -3.75
CA SER A 2 -39.66 -40.43 -4.29
C SER A 2 -40.89 -41.03 -4.97
N GLU A 3 -40.66 -42.17 -5.65
CA GLU A 3 -41.59 -43.15 -6.25
C GLU A 3 -41.82 -43.01 -7.77
N VAL A 4 -41.88 -44.06 -8.62
CA VAL A 4 -41.79 -45.56 -8.53
C VAL A 4 -41.76 -46.06 -10.02
N SER A 5 -40.84 -46.96 -10.41
CA SER A 5 -41.00 -48.37 -10.90
C SER A 5 -42.17 -48.65 -11.86
N GLU A 6 -42.05 -49.33 -13.01
CA GLU A 6 -41.87 -50.79 -13.26
C GLU A 6 -41.50 -51.01 -14.76
N ASP A 7 -40.41 -51.74 -15.09
CA ASP A 7 -40.29 -53.16 -15.48
C ASP A 7 -40.51 -53.49 -16.98
N GLY A 8 -39.63 -54.34 -17.54
CA GLY A 8 -39.92 -55.08 -18.78
C GLY A 8 -38.73 -55.40 -19.69
N SER A 9 -38.19 -56.61 -19.54
CA SER A 9 -37.12 -57.31 -20.27
C SER A 9 -37.09 -57.23 -21.80
N GLY A 10 -35.89 -57.32 -22.40
CA GLY A 10 -35.71 -57.85 -23.76
C GLY A 10 -34.41 -57.45 -24.47
N SER A 11 -33.41 -58.32 -24.47
CA SER A 11 -32.31 -58.39 -25.46
C SER A 11 -32.34 -59.82 -26.01
N PRO A 12 -31.87 -60.15 -27.25
CA PRO A 12 -30.73 -59.54 -27.95
C PRO A 12 -30.85 -59.49 -29.50
N LEU A 13 -29.72 -59.17 -30.15
CA LEU A 13 -29.30 -59.46 -31.55
C LEU A 13 -29.48 -58.37 -32.63
N ARG A 14 -28.31 -57.77 -32.96
CA ARG A 14 -27.75 -57.49 -34.30
C ARG A 14 -28.70 -57.68 -35.49
N THR A 15 -28.98 -56.60 -36.22
CA THR A 15 -29.02 -56.63 -37.68
C THR A 15 -28.55 -55.28 -38.24
N ARG A 16 -27.69 -55.38 -39.25
CA ARG A 16 -26.97 -54.35 -39.99
C ARG A 16 -27.94 -53.72 -41.00
N ALA A 17 -28.10 -52.40 -40.99
CA ALA A 17 -28.79 -51.69 -42.07
C ALA A 17 -28.01 -50.43 -42.46
N MET A 18 -27.78 -50.35 -43.77
CA MET A 18 -26.97 -49.44 -44.55
C MET A 18 -27.86 -48.29 -44.99
N VAL A 19 -27.49 -47.02 -44.74
CA VAL A 19 -28.11 -45.87 -45.41
C VAL A 19 -27.02 -44.87 -45.81
N THR A 20 -27.08 -44.55 -47.09
CA THR A 20 -26.25 -43.75 -47.98
C THR A 20 -26.27 -42.26 -47.67
N THR A 21 -25.12 -41.58 -47.74
CA THR A 21 -25.07 -40.15 -48.07
C THR A 21 -23.93 -39.90 -49.06
N THR A 22 -24.34 -39.50 -50.26
CA THR A 22 -23.54 -39.11 -51.42
C THR A 22 -22.97 -37.70 -51.22
N GLN A 23 -21.66 -37.50 -51.39
CA GLN A 23 -21.11 -36.20 -51.79
C GLN A 23 -20.04 -36.41 -52.87
N LEU A 24 -20.18 -35.61 -53.93
CA LEU A 24 -19.38 -35.61 -55.14
C LEU A 24 -17.98 -35.04 -54.90
N ASP A 25 -16.97 -35.77 -55.35
CA ASP A 25 -15.61 -35.29 -55.55
C ASP A 25 -15.53 -34.47 -56.85
N HIS A 26 -15.08 -33.23 -56.76
CA HIS A 26 -14.56 -32.47 -57.90
C HIS A 26 -13.03 -32.59 -57.92
N ILE A 27 -12.56 -33.33 -58.93
CA ILE A 27 -11.17 -33.44 -59.35
C ILE A 27 -10.68 -32.06 -59.81
N ASN A 28 -9.54 -31.60 -59.31
CA ASN A 28 -8.77 -30.56 -59.96
C ASN A 28 -7.28 -30.96 -60.00
N GLU A 29 -6.84 -31.17 -61.22
CA GLU A 29 -5.51 -31.55 -61.69
C GLU A 29 -4.51 -30.40 -61.41
N LYS A 30 -3.38 -30.71 -60.76
CA LYS A 30 -2.22 -29.79 -60.73
C LYS A 30 -1.02 -30.48 -61.35
N THR A 31 -0.69 -29.96 -62.52
CA THR A 31 0.47 -30.19 -63.38
C THR A 31 1.78 -30.05 -62.61
N ASN A 32 2.74 -30.92 -62.95
CA ASN A 32 4.12 -30.91 -62.50
C ASN A 32 4.83 -29.61 -62.89
N GLU A 33 5.24 -28.79 -61.91
CA GLU A 33 6.28 -27.77 -62.06
C GLU A 33 7.48 -28.12 -61.16
N PRO A 34 8.73 -27.85 -61.60
CA PRO A 34 9.94 -28.18 -60.83
C PRO A 34 10.03 -27.31 -59.56
N PRO A 35 10.74 -27.78 -58.51
CA PRO A 35 10.69 -27.16 -57.20
C PRO A 35 11.32 -25.76 -57.23
N PRO A 36 10.69 -24.73 -56.64
CA PRO A 36 11.35 -23.45 -56.47
C PRO A 36 12.45 -23.60 -55.42
N SER A 37 13.70 -23.43 -55.86
CA SER A 37 14.84 -23.18 -55.01
C SER A 37 14.61 -21.90 -54.22
N SER A 38 14.15 -22.03 -52.98
CA SER A 38 14.31 -20.99 -51.97
C SER A 38 14.58 -21.65 -50.64
N SER A 39 15.84 -21.56 -50.23
CA SER A 39 16.31 -21.85 -48.88
C SER A 39 15.61 -20.91 -47.90
N SER A 40 14.43 -21.28 -47.43
CA SER A 40 13.86 -20.75 -46.20
C SER A 40 14.29 -21.66 -45.06
N SER A 41 15.45 -21.36 -44.49
CA SER A 41 15.91 -21.97 -43.25
C SER A 41 14.87 -21.71 -42.17
N GLN A 42 14.06 -22.73 -41.85
CA GLN A 42 13.27 -22.75 -40.61
C GLN A 42 14.26 -22.52 -39.46
N PRO A 43 14.12 -21.45 -38.65
CA PRO A 43 15.11 -21.16 -37.62
C PRO A 43 15.16 -22.32 -36.63
N SER A 44 16.38 -22.76 -36.31
CA SER A 44 16.57 -23.91 -35.43
C SER A 44 15.94 -23.62 -34.05
N GLU A 45 15.50 -24.65 -33.31
CA GLU A 45 14.95 -24.44 -31.95
C GLU A 45 15.89 -23.64 -31.04
N TYR A 46 17.20 -23.75 -31.27
CA TYR A 46 18.21 -22.97 -30.57
C TYR A 46 18.12 -21.48 -30.88
N GLU A 47 17.90 -21.10 -32.14
CA GLU A 47 17.73 -19.70 -32.54
C GLU A 47 16.44 -19.10 -31.96
N LYS A 48 15.35 -19.87 -31.90
CA LYS A 48 14.11 -19.44 -31.23
C LYS A 48 14.31 -19.26 -29.72
N LYS A 49 15.01 -20.17 -29.05
CA LYS A 49 15.34 -20.04 -27.60
C LYS A 49 16.25 -18.85 -27.34
N LYS A 50 17.26 -18.62 -28.19
CA LYS A 50 18.17 -17.46 -28.10
C LYS A 50 17.43 -16.15 -28.35
N ALA A 51 16.58 -16.08 -29.37
CA ALA A 51 15.76 -14.89 -29.64
C ALA A 51 14.82 -14.58 -28.46
N ASN A 52 14.14 -15.59 -27.91
CA ASN A 52 13.29 -15.41 -26.73
C ASN A 52 14.08 -14.95 -25.50
N PHE A 53 15.29 -15.47 -25.30
CA PHE A 53 16.17 -15.05 -24.21
C PHE A 53 16.61 -13.58 -24.37
N LEU A 54 16.99 -13.17 -25.59
CA LEU A 54 17.38 -11.79 -25.88
C LEU A 54 16.22 -10.81 -25.68
N VAL A 55 15.03 -11.14 -26.20
CA VAL A 55 13.82 -10.33 -26.02
C VAL A 55 13.50 -10.16 -24.53
N ARG A 56 13.52 -11.26 -23.76
CA ARG A 56 13.32 -11.21 -22.31
C ARG A 56 14.36 -10.36 -21.60
N THR A 57 15.63 -10.50 -21.95
CA THR A 57 16.70 -9.75 -21.30
C THR A 57 16.55 -8.26 -21.57
N PHE A 58 16.31 -7.88 -22.83
CA PHE A 58 16.08 -6.49 -23.24
C PHE A 58 14.91 -5.85 -22.49
N TRP A 59 13.72 -6.48 -22.52
CA TRP A 59 12.55 -5.95 -21.83
C TRP A 59 12.72 -5.91 -20.31
N THR A 60 13.52 -6.81 -19.72
CA THR A 60 13.83 -6.76 -18.29
C THR A 60 14.59 -5.49 -17.94
N PHE A 61 15.64 -5.15 -18.70
CA PHE A 61 16.38 -3.91 -18.49
C PHE A 61 15.53 -2.67 -18.75
N VAL A 62 14.67 -2.68 -19.78
CA VAL A 62 13.73 -1.59 -20.05
C VAL A 62 12.79 -1.38 -18.88
N MET A 63 12.18 -2.44 -18.34
CA MET A 63 11.26 -2.33 -17.21
C MET A 63 11.94 -1.83 -15.94
N ILE A 64 13.12 -2.37 -15.61
CA ILE A 64 13.91 -1.92 -14.45
C ILE A 64 14.29 -0.44 -14.62
N GLY A 65 14.79 -0.05 -15.79
CA GLY A 65 15.17 1.33 -16.08
C GLY A 65 13.98 2.28 -15.98
N LEU A 66 12.83 1.94 -16.56
CA LEU A 66 11.61 2.72 -16.47
C LEU A 66 11.13 2.85 -15.02
N PHE A 67 11.15 1.76 -14.24
CA PHE A 67 10.74 1.78 -12.86
C PHE A 67 11.61 2.70 -12.00
N PHE A 68 12.94 2.57 -12.07
CA PHE A 68 13.84 3.42 -11.29
C PHE A 68 13.83 4.87 -11.77
N THR A 69 13.66 5.12 -13.06
CA THR A 69 13.47 6.48 -13.59
C THR A 69 12.21 7.10 -12.99
N ALA A 70 11.08 6.38 -13.00
CA ALA A 70 9.85 6.83 -12.39
C ALA A 70 10.03 7.06 -10.87
N LEU A 71 10.68 6.12 -10.17
CA LEU A 71 10.94 6.17 -8.73
C LEU A 71 11.72 7.42 -8.32
N PHE A 72 12.74 7.80 -9.09
CA PHE A 72 13.58 8.97 -8.77
C PHE A 72 13.01 10.29 -9.29
N SER A 73 12.15 10.24 -10.31
CA SER A 73 11.54 11.44 -10.91
C SER A 73 10.44 12.08 -10.06
N GLY A 74 9.82 11.36 -9.13
CA GLY A 74 8.85 11.90 -8.19
C GLY A 74 7.63 11.01 -7.94
N HIS A 75 6.82 11.41 -6.95
CA HIS A 75 5.64 10.68 -6.50
C HIS A 75 4.58 10.53 -7.60
N ILE A 76 4.37 11.60 -8.38
CA ILE A 76 3.38 11.62 -9.47
C ILE A 76 3.65 10.55 -10.53
N TYR A 77 4.92 10.28 -10.84
CA TYR A 77 5.30 9.28 -11.84
C TYR A 77 5.08 7.86 -11.34
N ILE A 78 5.36 7.58 -10.06
CA ILE A 78 5.03 6.29 -9.46
C ILE A 78 3.51 6.08 -9.40
N ILE A 79 2.73 7.10 -9.03
CA ILE A 79 1.27 7.03 -9.04
C ILE A 79 0.75 6.76 -10.46
N ALA A 80 1.33 7.41 -11.48
CA ALA A 80 1.01 7.15 -12.88
C ALA A 80 1.36 5.70 -13.28
N CYS A 81 2.53 5.19 -12.87
CA CYS A 81 2.91 3.80 -13.09
C CYS A 81 1.93 2.82 -12.45
N ILE A 82 1.56 3.02 -11.18
CA ILE A 82 0.55 2.20 -10.48
C ILE A 82 -0.77 2.24 -11.24
N THR A 83 -1.18 3.43 -11.69
CA THR A 83 -2.41 3.65 -12.47
C THR A 83 -2.41 2.90 -13.81
N ILE A 84 -1.27 2.90 -14.52
CA ILE A 84 -1.13 2.16 -15.78
C ILE A 84 -1.16 0.65 -15.50
N VAL A 85 -0.42 0.18 -14.49
CA VAL A 85 -0.35 -1.23 -14.11
C VAL A 85 -1.73 -1.77 -13.72
N GLN A 86 -2.53 -1.03 -12.93
CA GLN A 86 -3.89 -1.45 -12.60
C GLN A 86 -4.80 -1.49 -13.83
N ILE A 87 -4.71 -0.53 -14.77
CA ILE A 87 -5.55 -0.49 -15.96
C ILE A 87 -5.25 -1.70 -16.86
N VAL A 88 -3.97 -2.01 -17.05
CA VAL A 88 -3.54 -3.17 -17.84
C VAL A 88 -3.98 -4.48 -17.15
N SER A 89 -3.81 -4.60 -15.84
CA SER A 89 -4.21 -5.79 -15.08
C SER A 89 -5.73 -5.99 -15.10
N PHE A 90 -6.50 -4.92 -14.91
CA PHE A 90 -7.96 -4.95 -15.01
C PHE A 90 -8.40 -5.42 -16.40
N LYS A 91 -7.80 -4.86 -17.46
CA LYS A 91 -8.08 -5.27 -18.85
C LYS A 91 -7.82 -6.77 -19.07
N GLU A 92 -6.73 -7.31 -18.56
CA GLU A 92 -6.39 -8.73 -18.68
C GLU A 92 -7.39 -9.64 -17.97
N VAL A 93 -7.76 -9.33 -16.72
CA VAL A 93 -8.73 -10.12 -15.96
C VAL A 93 -10.12 -10.10 -16.61
N ILE A 94 -10.58 -8.94 -17.07
CA ILE A 94 -11.86 -8.81 -17.78
C ILE A 94 -11.84 -9.56 -19.13
N ALA A 95 -10.71 -9.54 -19.84
CA ALA A 95 -10.57 -10.27 -21.10
C ALA A 95 -10.82 -11.77 -20.90
N ILE A 96 -10.27 -12.37 -19.85
CA ILE A 96 -10.44 -13.80 -19.53
C ILE A 96 -11.89 -14.15 -19.20
N ALA A 97 -12.55 -13.32 -18.39
CA ALA A 97 -13.96 -13.50 -18.05
C ALA A 97 -14.89 -13.50 -19.29
N SER A 98 -14.45 -12.85 -20.37
CA SER A 98 -15.18 -12.76 -21.64
C SER A 98 -14.92 -13.91 -22.63
N VAL A 99 -13.95 -14.81 -22.35
CA VAL A 99 -13.55 -15.90 -23.26
C VAL A 99 -14.62 -16.99 -23.47
N PRO A 100 -15.46 -17.38 -22.47
CA PRO A 100 -16.49 -18.39 -22.70
C PRO A 100 -17.62 -17.95 -23.65
N SER A 101 -17.65 -16.69 -24.10
CA SER A 101 -18.78 -16.09 -24.82
C SER A 101 -18.44 -15.54 -26.20
N ARG A 102 -17.47 -16.12 -26.92
CA ARG A 102 -17.20 -15.78 -28.33
C ARG A 102 -18.46 -15.83 -29.23
N ALA A 103 -19.57 -16.38 -28.73
CA ALA A 103 -20.87 -16.49 -29.38
C ALA A 103 -21.82 -15.27 -29.30
N ARG A 104 -21.51 -14.12 -28.66
CA ARG A 104 -22.40 -12.93 -28.78
C ARG A 104 -21.68 -11.59 -28.55
N GLN A 105 -21.41 -10.87 -29.63
CA GLN A 105 -20.94 -9.48 -29.63
C GLN A 105 -22.00 -8.53 -29.05
N LEU A 106 -22.02 -8.34 -27.73
CA LEU A 106 -22.72 -7.21 -27.12
C LEU A 106 -21.70 -6.10 -26.86
N ARG A 107 -21.56 -5.17 -27.81
CA ARG A 107 -20.76 -3.94 -27.68
C ARG A 107 -21.03 -3.13 -26.38
N PRO A 108 -22.27 -2.96 -25.88
CA PRO A 108 -22.52 -2.14 -24.69
C PRO A 108 -21.90 -2.71 -23.40
N THR A 109 -21.72 -4.02 -23.30
CA THR A 109 -21.14 -4.66 -22.10
C THR A 109 -19.65 -4.33 -21.91
N LYS A 110 -18.90 -4.11 -23.00
CA LYS A 110 -17.49 -3.71 -22.92
C LYS A 110 -17.31 -2.27 -22.47
N SER A 111 -18.16 -1.36 -22.94
CA SER A 111 -18.15 0.05 -22.52
C SER A 111 -18.45 0.18 -21.02
N LEU A 112 -19.39 -0.64 -20.53
CA LEU A 112 -19.79 -0.62 -19.13
C LEU A 112 -18.68 -1.05 -18.16
N ASN A 113 -17.82 -2.00 -18.54
CA ASN A 113 -16.68 -2.39 -17.70
C ASN A 113 -15.69 -1.22 -17.49
N TRP A 114 -15.44 -0.43 -18.52
CA TRP A 114 -14.62 0.79 -18.42
C TRP A 114 -15.28 1.90 -17.63
N TYR A 115 -16.60 2.03 -17.76
CA TYR A 115 -17.38 2.96 -16.93
C TYR A 115 -17.18 2.65 -15.44
N TRP A 116 -17.35 1.39 -15.04
CA TRP A 116 -17.17 0.99 -13.64
C TRP A 116 -15.75 1.21 -13.13
N LEU A 117 -14.73 1.00 -13.98
CA LEU A 117 -13.35 1.31 -13.64
C LEU A 117 -13.18 2.80 -13.35
N VAL A 118 -13.63 3.68 -14.25
CA VAL A 118 -13.49 5.14 -14.09
C VAL A 118 -14.26 5.63 -12.87
N THR A 119 -15.50 5.17 -12.65
CA THR A 119 -16.29 5.54 -11.47
C THR A 119 -15.62 5.11 -10.17
N THR A 120 -15.06 3.90 -10.13
CA THR A 120 -14.36 3.38 -8.93
C THR A 120 -13.06 4.14 -8.68
N MET A 121 -12.28 4.42 -9.73
CA MET A 121 -11.08 5.23 -9.63
C MET A 121 -11.40 6.65 -9.17
N TYR A 122 -12.45 7.28 -9.71
CA TYR A 122 -12.88 8.62 -9.29
C TYR A 122 -13.23 8.66 -7.81
N PHE A 123 -13.95 7.65 -7.30
CA PHE A 123 -14.26 7.55 -5.87
C PHE A 123 -12.98 7.38 -5.05
N LEU A 124 -12.22 6.30 -5.28
CA LEU A 124 -11.08 5.94 -4.42
C LEU A 124 -9.92 6.95 -4.53
N TYR A 125 -9.47 7.27 -5.75
CA TYR A 125 -8.33 8.16 -5.93
C TYR A 125 -8.72 9.60 -5.64
N GLY A 126 -9.97 9.98 -5.92
CA GLY A 126 -10.48 11.30 -5.56
C GLY A 126 -10.46 11.50 -4.04
N GLU A 127 -10.87 10.50 -3.26
CA GLU A 127 -10.80 10.59 -1.78
C GLU A 127 -9.36 10.79 -1.30
N SER A 128 -8.39 10.01 -1.79
CA SER A 128 -6.98 10.19 -1.43
C SER A 128 -6.46 11.58 -1.81
N VAL A 129 -6.73 12.04 -3.04
CA VAL A 129 -6.24 13.34 -3.51
C VAL A 129 -6.85 14.48 -2.70
N ILE A 130 -8.14 14.42 -2.37
CA ILE A 130 -8.81 15.42 -1.52
C ILE A 130 -8.20 15.42 -0.12
N TYR A 131 -7.89 14.25 0.43
CA TYR A 131 -7.28 14.11 1.76
C TYR A 131 -5.87 14.72 1.82
N TYR A 132 -4.94 14.27 0.97
CA TYR A 132 -3.54 14.72 1.01
C TYR A 132 -3.34 16.13 0.44
N PHE A 133 -4.16 16.57 -0.53
CA PHE A 133 -4.00 17.87 -1.20
C PHE A 133 -5.16 18.83 -0.94
N LYS A 134 -5.81 18.73 0.23
CA LYS A 134 -6.96 19.56 0.64
C LYS A 134 -6.73 21.06 0.38
N HIS A 135 -5.55 21.57 0.73
CA HIS A 135 -5.23 23.00 0.57
C HIS A 135 -5.12 23.44 -0.90
N ILE A 136 -4.75 22.55 -1.82
CA ILE A 136 -4.68 22.85 -3.25
C ILE A 136 -6.08 22.73 -3.87
N VAL A 137 -6.78 21.64 -3.53
CA VAL A 137 -8.06 21.28 -4.13
C VAL A 137 -9.19 22.24 -3.71
N LEU A 138 -9.19 22.72 -2.46
CA LEU A 138 -10.25 23.62 -1.96
C LEU A 138 -10.10 25.09 -2.40
N VAL A 139 -8.93 25.49 -2.94
CA VAL A 139 -8.70 26.85 -3.41
C VAL A 139 -9.17 27.04 -4.85
N ASP A 140 -9.17 25.98 -5.65
CA ASP A 140 -9.57 26.04 -7.06
C ASP A 140 -11.10 26.06 -7.24
N ARG A 141 -11.61 27.01 -8.02
CA ARG A 141 -13.06 27.21 -8.22
C ARG A 141 -13.75 26.03 -8.93
N VAL A 142 -13.04 25.28 -9.76
CA VAL A 142 -13.57 24.14 -10.51
C VAL A 142 -13.50 22.86 -9.68
N LEU A 143 -12.40 22.67 -8.94
CA LEU A 143 -12.20 21.49 -8.10
C LEU A 143 -13.00 21.55 -6.79
N LEU A 144 -13.27 22.74 -6.26
CA LEU A 144 -14.03 22.92 -5.01
C LEU A 144 -15.40 22.21 -5.00
N PRO A 145 -16.32 22.42 -5.96
CA PRO A 145 -17.60 21.71 -5.98
C PRO A 145 -17.41 20.20 -6.17
N LEU A 146 -16.40 19.79 -6.95
CA LEU A 146 -16.08 18.38 -7.20
C LEU A 146 -15.59 17.68 -5.94
N ALA A 147 -14.80 18.36 -5.10
CA ALA A 147 -14.24 17.84 -3.86
C ALA A 147 -15.25 17.83 -2.71
N THR A 148 -15.98 18.93 -2.53
CA THR A 148 -16.99 19.04 -1.46
C THR A 148 -18.15 18.06 -1.63
N HIS A 149 -18.58 17.80 -2.87
CA HIS A 149 -19.66 16.87 -3.18
C HIS A 149 -19.16 15.52 -3.72
N HIS A 150 -17.86 15.23 -3.60
CA HIS A 150 -17.21 14.05 -4.18
C HIS A 150 -17.95 12.73 -3.88
N ARG A 151 -18.31 12.51 -2.61
CA ARG A 151 -19.02 11.29 -2.17
C ARG A 151 -20.40 11.16 -2.83
N PHE A 152 -21.15 12.25 -2.90
CA PHE A 152 -22.48 12.25 -3.52
C PHE A 152 -22.39 12.08 -5.04
N ILE A 153 -21.45 12.76 -5.70
CA ILE A 153 -21.20 12.61 -7.14
C ILE A 153 -20.83 11.16 -7.46
N SER A 154 -19.93 10.56 -6.67
CA SER A 154 -19.53 9.16 -6.83
C SER A 154 -20.72 8.19 -6.69
N PHE A 155 -21.60 8.43 -5.71
CA PHE A 155 -22.82 7.66 -5.54
C PHE A 155 -23.75 7.79 -6.76
N VAL A 156 -23.98 9.01 -7.26
CA VAL A 156 -24.80 9.25 -8.45
C VAL A 156 -24.22 8.56 -9.69
N LEU A 157 -22.90 8.63 -9.90
CA LEU A 157 -22.22 7.90 -10.99
C LEU A 157 -22.43 6.39 -10.86
N TYR A 158 -22.28 5.83 -9.66
CA TYR A 158 -22.54 4.40 -9.46
C TYR A 158 -23.99 4.02 -9.81
N VAL A 159 -24.97 4.80 -9.34
CA VAL A 159 -26.40 4.59 -9.63
C VAL A 159 -26.69 4.69 -11.14
N ILE A 160 -26.11 5.66 -11.85
CA ILE A 160 -26.25 5.79 -13.31
C ILE A 160 -25.75 4.53 -14.01
N GLY A 161 -24.56 4.03 -13.65
CA GLY A 161 -24.02 2.79 -14.18
C GLY A 161 -24.93 1.59 -13.92
N PHE A 162 -25.52 1.53 -12.73
CA PHE A 162 -26.41 0.44 -12.32
C PHE A 162 -27.73 0.46 -13.10
N VAL A 163 -28.37 1.64 -13.20
CA VAL A 163 -29.57 1.83 -14.01
C VAL A 163 -29.28 1.49 -15.48
N PHE A 164 -28.14 1.92 -16.01
CA PHE A 164 -27.73 1.59 -17.38
C PHE A 164 -27.52 0.08 -17.57
N PHE A 165 -26.92 -0.61 -16.59
CA PHE A 165 -26.78 -2.07 -16.62
C PHE A 165 -28.15 -2.76 -16.70
N VAL A 166 -29.07 -2.39 -15.81
CA VAL A 166 -30.43 -2.95 -15.74
C VAL A 166 -31.21 -2.67 -17.04
N ALA A 167 -31.13 -1.44 -17.56
CA ALA A 167 -31.78 -1.05 -18.82
C ALA A 167 -31.25 -1.82 -20.05
N ASN A 168 -30.03 -2.35 -19.98
CA ASN A 168 -29.42 -3.13 -21.06
C ASN A 168 -29.56 -4.65 -20.89
N LEU A 169 -30.33 -5.12 -19.89
CA LEU A 169 -30.57 -6.56 -19.71
C LEU A 169 -31.37 -7.13 -20.89
N LYS A 170 -30.89 -8.26 -21.44
CA LYS A 170 -31.53 -8.94 -22.57
C LYS A 170 -31.95 -10.35 -22.17
N ALA A 171 -33.23 -10.67 -22.40
CA ALA A 171 -33.74 -12.03 -22.23
C ALA A 171 -32.93 -13.01 -23.09
N GLY A 172 -32.50 -14.12 -22.47
CA GLY A 172 -31.63 -15.13 -23.11
C GLY A 172 -30.12 -14.91 -22.90
N HIS A 173 -29.68 -13.79 -22.33
CA HIS A 173 -28.26 -13.51 -22.03
C HIS A 173 -28.02 -13.14 -20.57
N LEU A 174 -29.04 -13.20 -19.71
CA LEU A 174 -28.97 -12.78 -18.31
C LEU A 174 -27.81 -13.43 -17.57
N LYS A 175 -27.64 -14.76 -17.67
CA LYS A 175 -26.54 -15.47 -17.00
C LYS A 175 -25.18 -14.88 -17.39
N PHE A 176 -24.97 -14.56 -18.67
CA PHE A 176 -23.74 -13.95 -19.14
C PHE A 176 -23.57 -12.52 -18.61
N GLN A 177 -24.63 -11.70 -18.65
CA GLN A 177 -24.58 -10.31 -18.19
C GLN A 177 -24.31 -10.21 -16.69
N PHE A 178 -24.99 -11.03 -15.86
CA PHE A 178 -24.74 -11.12 -14.43
C PHE A 178 -23.36 -11.71 -14.11
N THR A 179 -22.90 -12.70 -14.86
CA THR A 179 -21.54 -13.23 -14.71
C THR A 179 -20.51 -12.14 -14.99
N ASN A 180 -20.61 -11.45 -16.12
CA ASN A 180 -19.69 -10.33 -16.43
C ASN A 180 -19.78 -9.22 -15.38
N PHE A 181 -20.98 -8.86 -14.92
CA PHE A 181 -21.15 -7.88 -13.85
C PHE A 181 -20.41 -8.30 -12.56
N ALA A 182 -20.57 -9.56 -12.14
CA ALA A 182 -19.88 -10.11 -10.97
C ALA A 182 -18.35 -10.13 -11.16
N TRP A 183 -17.86 -10.56 -12.34
CA TRP A 183 -16.44 -10.55 -12.67
C TRP A 183 -15.86 -9.15 -12.67
N THR A 184 -16.58 -8.16 -13.21
CA THR A 184 -16.17 -6.76 -13.18
C THR A 184 -16.03 -6.26 -11.76
N HIS A 185 -17.02 -6.48 -10.89
CA HIS A 185 -16.96 -6.03 -9.50
C HIS A 185 -15.88 -6.75 -8.69
N MET A 186 -15.68 -8.05 -8.93
CA MET A 186 -14.58 -8.79 -8.33
C MET A 186 -13.22 -8.23 -8.77
N ALA A 187 -13.04 -7.91 -10.06
CA ALA A 187 -11.80 -7.31 -10.57
C ALA A 187 -11.57 -5.91 -10.00
N LEU A 188 -12.61 -5.07 -9.86
CA LEU A 188 -12.50 -3.76 -9.21
C LEU A 188 -12.04 -3.91 -7.76
N TYR A 189 -12.63 -4.85 -7.02
CA TYR A 189 -12.25 -5.11 -5.64
C TYR A 189 -10.82 -5.65 -5.51
N LEU A 190 -10.43 -6.64 -6.32
CA LEU A 190 -9.12 -7.27 -6.18
C LEU A 190 -7.97 -6.45 -6.78
N ILE A 191 -8.24 -5.55 -7.72
CA ILE A 191 -7.19 -4.77 -8.40
C ILE A 191 -7.24 -3.30 -7.99
N VAL A 192 -8.39 -2.63 -8.18
CA VAL A 192 -8.47 -1.16 -8.06
C VAL A 192 -8.45 -0.72 -6.60
N VAL A 193 -9.17 -1.43 -5.72
CA VAL A 193 -9.14 -1.15 -4.27
C VAL A 193 -7.74 -1.39 -3.71
N GLN A 194 -7.08 -2.50 -4.08
CA GLN A 194 -5.72 -2.78 -3.64
C GLN A 194 -4.71 -1.76 -4.19
N ALA A 195 -4.84 -1.36 -5.46
CA ALA A 195 -4.00 -0.32 -6.07
C ALA A 195 -4.18 1.06 -5.41
N HIS A 196 -5.39 1.40 -4.95
CA HIS A 196 -5.63 2.60 -4.15
C HIS A 196 -4.83 2.59 -2.84
N PHE A 197 -4.77 1.46 -2.13
CA PHE A 197 -3.94 1.36 -0.94
C PHE A 197 -2.44 1.45 -1.24
N VAL A 198 -1.98 0.90 -2.37
CA VAL A 198 -0.60 1.07 -2.85
C VAL A 198 -0.30 2.54 -3.13
N MET A 199 -1.24 3.28 -3.73
CA MET A 199 -1.12 4.73 -3.94
C MET A 199 -1.06 5.49 -2.62
N ASN A 200 -1.88 5.15 -1.62
CA ASN A 200 -1.82 5.79 -0.30
C ASN A 200 -0.48 5.54 0.40
N ASN A 201 0.12 4.36 0.26
CA ASN A 201 1.49 4.13 0.75
C ASN A 201 2.48 5.11 0.14
N VAL A 202 2.37 5.41 -1.16
CA VAL A 202 3.24 6.40 -1.82
C VAL A 202 3.06 7.79 -1.20
N PHE A 203 1.84 8.16 -0.82
CA PHE A 203 1.56 9.44 -0.18
C PHE A 203 2.10 9.53 1.25
N GLU A 204 2.09 8.43 2.01
CA GLU A 204 2.69 8.37 3.36
C GLU A 204 4.22 8.35 3.34
N GLY A 205 4.82 7.96 2.22
CA GLY A 205 6.26 8.03 1.96
C GLY A 205 6.72 6.91 1.04
N MET A 206 7.69 7.21 0.17
CA MET A 206 8.15 6.25 -0.85
C MET A 206 8.69 4.93 -0.27
N ILE A 207 9.16 4.94 0.98
CA ILE A 207 9.57 3.72 1.69
C ILE A 207 8.43 2.72 1.82
N TRP A 208 7.20 3.16 2.12
CA TRP A 208 6.02 2.28 2.30
C TRP A 208 5.54 1.66 1.00
N PHE A 209 5.99 2.17 -0.15
CA PHE A 209 5.79 1.55 -1.46
C PHE A 209 6.98 0.67 -1.86
N PHE A 210 8.18 1.23 -1.85
CA PHE A 210 9.36 0.59 -2.44
C PHE A 210 9.89 -0.58 -1.60
N LEU A 211 9.88 -0.47 -0.27
CA LEU A 211 10.35 -1.55 0.62
C LEU A 211 9.46 -2.79 0.47
N PRO A 212 8.12 -2.74 0.66
CA PRO A 212 7.25 -3.90 0.43
C PRO A 212 7.37 -4.51 -0.97
N ALA A 213 7.44 -3.66 -2.01
CA ALA A 213 7.61 -4.14 -3.37
C ALA A 213 8.92 -4.90 -3.58
N SER A 214 10.01 -4.37 -3.01
CA SER A 214 11.34 -5.00 -3.04
C SER A 214 11.36 -6.32 -2.27
N LEU A 215 10.68 -6.41 -1.12
CA LEU A 215 10.58 -7.64 -0.34
C LEU A 215 9.92 -8.77 -1.13
N VAL A 216 8.84 -8.50 -1.86
CA VAL A 216 8.18 -9.50 -2.72
C VAL A 216 9.10 -9.96 -3.86
N ILE A 217 9.77 -9.02 -4.53
CA ILE A 217 10.72 -9.34 -5.62
C ILE A 217 11.88 -10.20 -5.08
N CYS A 218 12.45 -9.79 -3.95
CA CYS A 218 13.52 -10.50 -3.27
C CYS A 218 13.07 -11.93 -2.89
N ASN A 219 11.88 -12.06 -2.30
CA ASN A 219 11.31 -13.34 -1.92
C ASN A 219 11.15 -14.27 -3.13
N ASP A 220 10.62 -13.80 -4.26
CA ASP A 220 10.47 -14.63 -5.46
C ASP A 220 11.82 -15.10 -6.02
N ILE A 221 12.85 -14.23 -6.01
CA ILE A 221 14.20 -14.57 -6.45
C ILE A 221 14.82 -15.63 -5.52
N PHE A 222 14.80 -15.42 -4.21
CA PHE A 222 15.41 -16.35 -3.27
C PHE A 222 14.61 -17.65 -3.12
N ALA A 223 13.29 -17.63 -3.29
CA ALA A 223 12.49 -18.86 -3.36
C ALA A 223 12.89 -19.73 -4.54
N TYR A 224 13.19 -19.13 -5.68
CA TYR A 224 13.72 -19.83 -6.84
C TYR A 224 15.14 -20.37 -6.61
N ILE A 225 16.07 -19.52 -6.11
CA ILE A 225 17.46 -19.91 -5.88
C ILE A 225 17.54 -21.04 -4.85
N CYS A 226 16.99 -20.84 -3.65
CA CYS A 226 16.98 -21.85 -2.59
C CYS A 226 16.18 -23.09 -2.99
N GLY A 227 15.12 -22.91 -3.80
CA GLY A 227 14.32 -24.01 -4.32
C GLY A 227 15.09 -24.92 -5.28
N ILE A 228 15.99 -24.40 -6.10
CA ILE A 228 16.84 -25.22 -6.99
C ILE A 228 17.99 -25.86 -6.22
N THR A 229 18.61 -25.15 -5.28
CA THR A 229 19.80 -25.65 -4.57
C THR A 229 19.47 -26.68 -3.49
N PHE A 230 18.35 -26.51 -2.78
CA PHE A 230 17.99 -27.33 -1.62
C PHE A 230 16.61 -28.00 -1.73
N GLY A 231 15.82 -27.69 -2.76
CA GLY A 231 14.44 -28.15 -2.87
C GLY A 231 14.31 -29.66 -3.04
N ARG A 232 13.58 -30.29 -2.11
CA ARG A 232 13.26 -31.73 -2.16
C ARG A 232 11.78 -31.98 -1.95
N THR A 233 11.12 -31.17 -1.14
CA THR A 233 9.71 -31.35 -0.76
C THR A 233 8.81 -30.33 -1.46
N GLN A 234 7.75 -30.81 -2.11
CA GLN A 234 6.80 -29.95 -2.81
C GLN A 234 5.88 -29.22 -1.82
N LEU A 235 5.66 -27.93 -2.03
CA LEU A 235 4.83 -27.09 -1.16
C LEU A 235 3.32 -27.30 -1.39
N ILE A 236 2.86 -27.27 -2.65
CA ILE A 236 1.44 -27.39 -2.99
C ILE A 236 1.23 -28.11 -4.33
N LYS A 237 0.21 -28.98 -4.41
CA LYS A 237 -0.14 -29.73 -5.64
C LYS A 237 -0.48 -28.83 -6.83
N LEU A 238 -1.09 -27.68 -6.58
CA LEU A 238 -1.46 -26.71 -7.61
C LEU A 238 -0.24 -26.09 -8.32
N SER A 239 0.92 -26.04 -7.64
CA SER A 239 2.16 -25.45 -8.15
C SER A 239 3.35 -26.41 -7.96
N PRO A 240 3.57 -27.34 -8.91
CA PRO A 240 4.52 -28.44 -8.76
C PRO A 240 5.99 -28.02 -8.66
N LYS A 241 6.32 -26.77 -8.97
CA LYS A 241 7.70 -26.26 -8.95
C LYS A 241 8.08 -25.56 -7.65
N LYS A 242 7.15 -25.29 -6.74
CA LYS A 242 7.46 -24.61 -5.47
C LYS A 242 7.79 -25.64 -4.39
N THR A 243 8.90 -25.43 -3.68
CA THR A 243 9.41 -26.34 -2.64
C THR A 243 9.34 -25.70 -1.26
N VAL A 244 9.26 -26.52 -0.21
CA VAL A 244 9.22 -26.04 1.19
C VAL A 244 10.57 -25.44 1.59
N GLU A 245 11.67 -26.08 1.19
CA GLU A 245 13.02 -25.57 1.49
C GLU A 245 13.28 -24.22 0.79
N GLY A 246 12.79 -24.08 -0.44
CA GLY A 246 12.83 -22.80 -1.16
C GLY A 246 12.03 -21.71 -0.43
N PHE A 247 10.85 -22.05 0.08
CA PHE A 247 10.00 -21.13 0.83
C PHE A 247 10.64 -20.66 2.15
N VAL A 248 11.19 -21.58 2.95
CA VAL A 248 11.87 -21.25 4.21
C VAL A 248 13.16 -20.46 3.96
N GLY A 249 13.96 -20.86 2.96
CA GLY A 249 15.18 -20.14 2.59
C GLY A 249 14.90 -18.72 2.12
N ALA A 250 13.84 -18.54 1.33
CA ALA A 250 13.39 -17.21 0.90
C ALA A 250 13.00 -16.31 2.06
N TRP A 251 12.32 -16.84 3.08
CA TRP A 251 11.93 -16.07 4.25
C TRP A 251 13.14 -15.46 4.98
N VAL A 252 14.14 -16.29 5.29
CA VAL A 252 15.37 -15.83 5.95
C VAL A 252 16.08 -14.76 5.12
N MET A 253 16.25 -15.00 3.81
CA MET A 253 16.92 -14.05 2.92
C MET A 253 16.13 -12.74 2.75
N THR A 254 14.80 -12.81 2.73
CA THR A 254 13.93 -11.64 2.62
C THR A 254 14.00 -10.77 3.87
N VAL A 255 14.10 -11.37 5.07
CA VAL A 255 14.31 -10.63 6.33
C VAL A 255 15.65 -9.91 6.32
N VAL A 256 16.73 -10.61 5.95
CA VAL A 256 18.07 -10.01 5.84
C VAL A 256 18.08 -8.87 4.83
N TRP A 257 17.50 -9.08 3.65
CA TRP A 257 17.38 -8.06 2.62
C TRP A 257 16.58 -6.84 3.09
N GLY A 258 15.46 -7.07 3.78
CA GLY A 258 14.65 -6.00 4.34
C GLY A 258 15.45 -5.12 5.28
N ILE A 259 16.15 -5.71 6.25
CA ILE A 259 16.96 -4.97 7.23
C ILE A 259 18.03 -4.12 6.52
N LEU A 260 18.74 -4.70 5.56
CA LEU A 260 19.75 -4.00 4.77
C LEU A 260 19.16 -2.84 3.96
N LEU A 261 18.03 -3.08 3.28
CA LEU A 261 17.38 -2.07 2.46
C LEU A 261 16.83 -0.92 3.31
N THR A 262 16.19 -1.22 4.44
CA THR A 262 15.68 -0.20 5.37
C THR A 262 16.80 0.71 5.87
N ASN A 263 17.97 0.16 6.21
CA ASN A 263 19.15 0.96 6.60
C ASN A 263 19.64 1.91 5.50
N VAL A 264 19.46 1.56 4.24
CA VAL A 264 19.80 2.42 3.10
C VAL A 264 18.74 3.49 2.91
N LEU A 265 17.45 3.12 2.94
CA LEU A 265 16.34 4.04 2.65
C LEU A 265 16.15 5.10 3.73
N MET A 266 16.35 4.77 5.01
CA MET A 266 16.20 5.72 6.13
C MET A 266 17.18 6.89 6.08
N ARG A 267 18.28 6.79 5.32
CA ARG A 267 19.27 7.86 5.17
C ARG A 267 18.78 9.03 4.31
N SER A 268 17.70 8.85 3.56
CA SER A 268 17.21 9.85 2.61
C SER A 268 15.80 10.32 3.00
N LYS A 269 15.67 11.64 3.21
CA LYS A 269 14.39 12.29 3.52
C LYS A 269 13.33 12.08 2.43
N TYR A 270 13.76 11.95 1.16
CA TYR A 270 12.87 11.66 0.04
C TYR A 270 12.08 10.34 0.22
N PHE A 271 12.66 9.34 0.89
CA PHE A 271 11.99 8.06 1.09
C PHE A 271 11.10 8.02 2.33
N ILE A 272 11.49 8.70 3.40
CA ILE A 272 10.81 8.62 4.71
C ILE A 272 9.73 9.66 4.91
N CYS A 273 9.78 10.78 4.19
CA CYS A 273 8.82 11.86 4.37
C CYS A 273 7.51 11.61 3.61
N PRO A 274 6.36 11.97 4.21
CA PRO A 274 5.09 12.00 3.49
C PRO A 274 5.11 13.07 2.40
N VAL A 275 4.24 12.90 1.40
CA VAL A 275 4.15 13.82 0.28
C VAL A 275 3.56 15.15 0.74
N ASN A 276 4.27 16.24 0.44
CA ASN A 276 3.76 17.61 0.58
C ASN A 276 3.66 18.30 -0.79
N ASP A 277 4.53 17.90 -1.72
CA ASP A 277 4.55 18.37 -3.11
C ASP A 277 4.72 17.18 -4.07
N LEU A 278 3.83 17.09 -5.06
CA LEU A 278 3.85 16.04 -6.08
C LEU A 278 5.01 16.21 -7.08
N GLY A 279 5.53 17.42 -7.23
CA GLY A 279 6.65 17.75 -8.12
C GLY A 279 8.02 17.41 -7.54
N ALA A 280 8.09 17.07 -6.25
CA ALA A 280 9.35 16.75 -5.58
C ALA A 280 9.99 15.47 -6.14
N ASN A 281 11.25 15.59 -6.52
CA ASN A 281 12.10 14.50 -7.00
C ASN A 281 13.25 14.24 -6.01
N ILE A 282 14.09 13.24 -6.29
CA ILE A 282 15.20 12.88 -5.39
C ILE A 282 16.23 14.00 -5.19
N PHE A 283 16.35 14.95 -6.13
CA PHE A 283 17.30 16.05 -6.06
C PHE A 283 16.76 17.26 -5.30
N THR A 284 15.46 17.55 -5.43
CA THR A 284 14.80 18.62 -4.65
C THR A 284 14.57 18.18 -3.21
N GLY A 285 14.37 16.87 -3.00
CA GLY A 285 14.06 16.31 -1.69
C GLY A 285 12.68 16.72 -1.20
N LEU A 286 12.33 16.21 -0.01
CA LEU A 286 11.17 16.61 0.77
C LEU A 286 11.66 17.02 2.16
N GLU A 287 11.03 18.04 2.74
CA GLU A 287 11.27 18.44 4.12
C GLU A 287 10.11 18.01 5.00
N CYS A 288 10.43 17.25 6.04
CA CYS A 288 9.51 16.84 7.09
C CYS A 288 10.26 16.59 8.39
N GLU A 289 9.54 16.57 9.50
CA GLU A 289 10.03 16.00 10.74
C GLU A 289 9.92 14.46 10.66
N PRO A 290 11.03 13.71 10.79
CA PRO A 290 10.99 12.26 10.66
C PRO A 290 10.08 11.62 11.69
N ASN A 291 9.33 10.60 11.28
CA ASN A 291 8.58 9.75 12.22
C ASN A 291 9.57 9.13 13.24
N PRO A 292 9.30 9.18 14.56
CA PRO A 292 10.05 8.49 15.60
C PRO A 292 10.36 7.02 15.33
N ALA A 293 9.56 6.33 14.50
CA ALA A 293 9.87 4.99 14.04
C ALA A 293 11.22 4.88 13.31
N PHE A 294 11.71 5.97 12.70
CA PHE A 294 13.01 6.04 12.01
C PHE A 294 14.15 6.54 12.90
N LEU A 295 13.88 6.95 14.15
CA LEU A 295 14.89 7.44 15.07
C LEU A 295 15.42 6.29 15.93
N SER A 296 16.71 6.31 16.24
CA SER A 296 17.36 5.29 17.06
C SER A 296 16.79 5.30 18.48
N HIS A 297 16.35 4.15 18.97
CA HIS A 297 15.87 3.98 20.34
C HIS A 297 16.69 2.90 21.05
N THR A 298 16.95 3.09 22.35
CA THR A 298 17.64 2.11 23.18
C THR A 298 16.60 1.18 23.81
N TYR A 299 16.63 -0.09 23.45
CA TYR A 299 15.76 -1.10 24.04
C TYR A 299 16.48 -1.82 25.17
N THR A 300 15.84 -1.93 26.32
CA THR A 300 16.29 -2.70 27.47
C THR A 300 15.44 -3.96 27.58
N LEU A 301 16.06 -5.13 27.48
CA LEU A 301 15.34 -6.39 27.63
C LEU A 301 15.07 -6.64 29.13
N PRO A 302 13.84 -7.06 29.51
CA PRO A 302 13.58 -7.49 30.86
C PRO A 302 14.45 -8.72 31.18
N ASN A 303 14.73 -8.94 32.47
CA ASN A 303 15.53 -10.08 32.94
C ASN A 303 14.91 -11.39 32.40
N LEU A 304 15.53 -11.94 31.36
CA LEU A 304 15.13 -13.23 30.81
C LEU A 304 15.51 -14.30 31.82
N PHE A 305 14.58 -15.21 32.14
CA PHE A 305 14.74 -16.25 33.17
C PHE A 305 15.99 -17.14 33.00
N PHE A 306 16.56 -17.19 31.79
CA PHE A 306 17.76 -17.97 31.48
C PHE A 306 19.08 -17.20 31.64
N LEU A 307 19.04 -15.88 31.90
CA LEU A 307 20.23 -15.07 32.12
C LEU A 307 20.52 -14.91 33.62
N PRO A 308 21.80 -14.81 34.03
CA PRO A 308 22.17 -14.56 35.42
C PRO A 308 21.49 -13.29 35.98
N GLU A 309 21.04 -13.33 37.24
CA GLU A 309 20.46 -12.17 37.90
C GLU A 309 21.43 -10.98 37.86
N GLY A 310 20.98 -9.86 37.27
CA GLY A 310 21.76 -8.63 37.14
C GLY A 310 22.32 -8.33 35.74
N THR A 311 22.16 -9.21 34.75
CA THR A 311 22.54 -8.88 33.36
C THR A 311 21.41 -8.13 32.65
N THR A 312 21.53 -6.80 32.54
CA THR A 312 20.66 -5.99 31.69
C THR A 312 21.25 -5.91 30.28
N PHE A 313 20.61 -6.55 29.31
CA PHE A 313 21.01 -6.44 27.90
C PHE A 313 20.30 -5.25 27.26
N SER A 314 21.07 -4.27 26.81
CA SER A 314 20.58 -3.14 26.03
C SER A 314 21.16 -3.18 24.61
N PHE A 315 20.32 -2.83 23.63
CA PHE A 315 20.76 -2.67 22.25
C PHE A 315 20.09 -1.44 21.63
N ILE A 316 20.80 -0.81 20.72
CA ILE A 316 20.34 0.37 20.00
C ILE A 316 19.84 -0.11 18.64
N THR A 317 18.58 0.17 18.32
CA THR A 317 18.01 -0.08 17.01
C THR A 317 16.95 0.96 16.68
N GLU A 318 16.75 1.25 15.41
CA GLU A 318 15.60 2.00 14.93
C GLU A 318 14.36 1.09 14.96
N PRO A 319 13.22 1.54 15.51
CA PRO A 319 11.97 0.76 15.54
C PRO A 319 11.54 0.25 14.15
N MET A 320 11.85 1.00 13.08
CA MET A 320 11.58 0.63 11.69
C MET A 320 12.16 -0.73 11.30
N GLN A 321 13.27 -1.15 11.92
CA GLN A 321 13.84 -2.49 11.67
C GLN A 321 12.91 -3.61 12.13
N LEU A 322 12.23 -3.43 13.27
CA LEU A 322 11.24 -4.38 13.76
C LEU A 322 10.02 -4.46 12.83
N HIS A 323 9.52 -3.29 12.39
CA HIS A 323 8.44 -3.22 11.40
C HIS A 323 8.83 -3.90 10.09
N THR A 324 10.07 -3.71 9.64
CA THR A 324 10.60 -4.36 8.44
C THR A 324 10.60 -5.88 8.55
N MET A 325 10.95 -6.44 9.72
CA MET A 325 10.88 -7.90 9.92
C MET A 325 9.45 -8.44 9.80
N VAL A 326 8.45 -7.68 10.28
CA VAL A 326 7.03 -8.05 10.14
C VAL A 326 6.60 -7.98 8.67
N LEU A 327 6.95 -6.90 7.97
CA LEU A 327 6.67 -6.76 6.53
C LEU A 327 7.34 -7.88 5.71
N ALA A 328 8.60 -8.19 5.99
CA ALA A 328 9.35 -9.26 5.32
C ALA A 328 8.75 -10.64 5.58
N SER A 329 8.30 -10.89 6.81
CA SER A 329 7.64 -12.14 7.17
C SER A 329 6.30 -12.29 6.46
N PHE A 330 5.50 -11.22 6.37
CA PHE A 330 4.26 -11.25 5.58
C PHE A 330 4.53 -11.43 4.08
N ALA A 331 5.50 -10.71 3.53
CA ALA A 331 5.89 -10.79 2.11
C ALA A 331 6.33 -12.21 1.71
N SER A 332 6.98 -12.94 2.62
CA SER A 332 7.42 -14.30 2.36
C SER A 332 6.36 -15.35 2.67
N LEU A 333 5.69 -15.25 3.81
CA LEU A 333 4.81 -16.31 4.29
C LEU A 333 3.39 -16.22 3.72
N ILE A 334 2.87 -15.01 3.53
CA ILE A 334 1.44 -14.79 3.22
C ILE A 334 1.24 -14.24 1.81
N ALA A 335 2.03 -13.26 1.36
CA ALA A 335 1.85 -12.67 0.03
C ALA A 335 1.88 -13.68 -1.13
N PRO A 336 2.68 -14.78 -1.11
CA PRO A 336 2.69 -15.77 -2.19
C PRO A 336 1.36 -16.51 -2.39
N PHE A 337 0.44 -16.46 -1.41
CA PHE A 337 -0.91 -16.99 -1.56
C PHE A 337 -1.74 -16.21 -2.59
N GLY A 338 -1.45 -14.92 -2.83
CA GLY A 338 -2.00 -14.18 -3.96
C GLY A 338 -1.66 -14.83 -5.30
N GLY A 339 -0.39 -15.19 -5.49
CA GLY A 339 0.06 -15.92 -6.67
C GLY A 339 -0.53 -17.33 -6.78
N PHE A 340 -0.77 -18.02 -5.66
CA PHE A 340 -1.48 -19.30 -5.68
C PHE A 340 -2.94 -19.16 -6.11
N PHE A 341 -3.63 -18.14 -5.60
CA PHE A 341 -5.00 -17.82 -6.01
C PHE A 341 -5.08 -17.49 -7.50
N ALA A 342 -4.20 -16.61 -7.98
CA ALA A 342 -4.11 -16.25 -9.40
C ALA A 342 -3.80 -17.48 -10.28
N SER A 343 -2.90 -18.36 -9.83
CA SER A 343 -2.64 -19.64 -10.51
C SER A 343 -3.89 -20.53 -10.57
N GLY A 344 -4.65 -20.64 -9.49
CA GLY A 344 -5.91 -21.40 -9.44
C GLY A 344 -6.94 -20.91 -10.45
N LEU A 345 -7.09 -19.59 -10.58
CA LEU A 345 -7.94 -18.97 -11.60
C LEU A 345 -7.50 -19.38 -13.01
N LYS A 346 -6.20 -19.24 -13.31
CA LYS A 346 -5.64 -19.62 -14.63
C LYS A 346 -5.91 -21.09 -14.99
N ARG A 347 -5.75 -22.00 -14.04
CA ARG A 347 -6.03 -23.43 -14.25
C ARG A 347 -7.50 -23.71 -14.53
N THR A 348 -8.41 -23.02 -13.85
CA THR A 348 -9.85 -23.15 -14.07
C THR A 348 -10.25 -22.78 -15.51
N PHE A 349 -9.62 -21.73 -16.07
CA PHE A 349 -9.86 -21.29 -17.45
C PHE A 349 -8.98 -21.97 -18.50
N LYS A 350 -8.14 -22.94 -18.11
CA LYS A 350 -7.17 -23.63 -18.99
C LYS A 350 -6.24 -22.66 -19.75
N ILE A 351 -5.92 -21.53 -19.12
CA ILE A 351 -4.95 -20.55 -19.62
C ILE A 351 -3.64 -20.68 -18.84
N LYS A 352 -2.56 -20.19 -19.43
CA LYS A 352 -1.23 -20.20 -18.79
C LYS A 352 -0.89 -18.87 -18.11
N ASP A 353 -1.20 -17.77 -18.79
CA ASP A 353 -0.89 -16.39 -18.43
C ASP A 353 -2.17 -15.55 -18.59
N PHE A 354 -2.34 -14.46 -17.83
CA PHE A 354 -3.54 -13.61 -17.89
C PHE A 354 -3.62 -12.81 -19.21
N GLY A 355 -2.48 -12.58 -19.86
CA GLY A 355 -2.38 -11.90 -21.14
C GLY A 355 -0.95 -11.91 -21.68
N ASP A 356 -0.72 -11.19 -22.77
CA ASP A 356 0.58 -11.03 -23.42
C ASP A 356 1.01 -9.55 -23.44
N SER A 357 0.76 -8.82 -22.34
CA SER A 357 0.99 -7.37 -22.29
C SER A 357 2.47 -6.99 -22.32
N ILE A 358 3.38 -7.89 -21.92
CA ILE A 358 4.83 -7.63 -21.92
C ILE A 358 5.52 -8.68 -22.80
N PRO A 359 6.18 -8.26 -23.91
CA PRO A 359 6.78 -9.19 -24.85
C PRO A 359 7.79 -10.15 -24.20
N GLY A 360 7.54 -11.45 -24.35
CA GLY A 360 8.41 -12.51 -23.80
C GLY A 360 8.21 -12.81 -22.31
N HIS A 361 7.30 -12.11 -21.64
CA HIS A 361 7.29 -11.96 -20.18
C HIS A 361 5.93 -12.22 -19.51
N GLY A 362 4.88 -12.43 -20.31
CA GLY A 362 3.53 -12.81 -19.88
C GLY A 362 2.62 -11.61 -19.60
N GLY A 363 1.61 -11.84 -18.76
CA GLY A 363 0.64 -10.84 -18.35
C GLY A 363 1.21 -9.89 -17.28
N MET A 364 0.66 -8.68 -17.21
CA MET A 364 0.94 -7.75 -16.11
C MET A 364 0.37 -8.28 -14.80
N THR A 365 -0.83 -8.86 -14.84
CA THR A 365 -1.53 -9.41 -13.67
C THR A 365 -0.71 -10.53 -13.01
N ASP A 366 -0.03 -11.35 -13.82
CA ASP A 366 0.84 -12.44 -13.34
C ASP A 366 2.03 -11.96 -12.47
N ARG A 367 2.34 -10.67 -12.51
CA ARG A 367 3.49 -10.07 -11.79
C ARG A 367 3.07 -9.27 -10.59
N MET A 368 1.81 -8.86 -10.56
CA MET A 368 1.27 -7.94 -9.57
C MET A 368 0.37 -8.64 -8.55
N ASP A 369 0.07 -9.92 -8.74
CA ASP A 369 -0.81 -10.71 -7.86
C ASP A 369 -0.33 -10.74 -6.40
N CYS A 370 0.95 -10.99 -6.15
CA CYS A 370 1.55 -10.90 -4.82
C CYS A 370 1.76 -9.44 -4.36
N GLN A 371 2.02 -8.54 -5.31
CA GLN A 371 2.33 -7.13 -5.04
C GLN A 371 1.12 -6.36 -4.52
N PHE A 372 -0.08 -6.59 -5.08
CA PHE A 372 -1.30 -5.92 -4.62
C PHE A 372 -1.66 -6.31 -3.18
N ILE A 373 -1.56 -7.61 -2.84
CA ILE A 373 -1.80 -8.07 -1.47
C ILE A 373 -0.76 -7.49 -0.50
N MET A 374 0.51 -7.48 -0.90
CA MET A 374 1.58 -6.92 -0.08
C MET A 374 1.38 -5.41 0.15
N GLY A 375 1.06 -4.66 -0.89
CA GLY A 375 0.83 -3.21 -0.78
C GLY A 375 -0.38 -2.89 0.08
N PHE A 376 -1.46 -3.66 -0.03
CA PHE A 376 -2.61 -3.51 0.85
C PHE A 376 -2.24 -3.77 2.32
N PHE A 377 -1.50 -4.84 2.60
CA PHE A 377 -1.01 -5.13 3.95
C PHE A 377 -0.11 -4.01 4.49
N ALA A 378 0.82 -3.51 3.68
CA ALA A 378 1.72 -2.44 4.08
C ALA A 378 0.96 -1.18 4.53
N PHE A 379 -0.12 -0.83 3.82
CA PHE A 379 -0.96 0.31 4.18
C PHE A 379 -1.67 0.11 5.51
N ILE A 380 -2.36 -1.03 5.68
CA ILE A 380 -3.08 -1.33 6.92
C ILE A 380 -2.10 -1.40 8.10
N TYR A 381 -0.94 -2.03 7.90
CA TYR A 381 0.09 -2.13 8.92
C TYR A 381 0.63 -0.75 9.31
N TYR A 382 0.94 0.10 8.34
CA TYR A 382 1.38 1.47 8.58
C TYR A 382 0.35 2.26 9.39
N GLN A 383 -0.90 2.30 8.93
CA GLN A 383 -1.97 3.05 9.59
C GLN A 383 -2.24 2.58 11.02
N THR A 384 -2.01 1.29 11.30
CA THR A 384 -2.29 0.72 12.63
C THR A 384 -1.13 0.90 13.60
N PHE A 385 0.12 0.71 13.15
CA PHE A 385 1.27 0.56 14.05
C PHE A 385 2.33 1.66 13.92
N VAL A 386 2.31 2.44 12.84
CA VAL A 386 3.40 3.38 12.54
C VAL A 386 2.92 4.81 12.34
N ALA A 387 1.72 4.98 11.79
CA ALA A 387 1.11 6.29 11.59
C ALA A 387 1.00 7.04 12.93
N GLN A 388 1.37 8.31 12.91
CA GLN A 388 1.27 9.18 14.07
C GLN A 388 0.13 10.17 13.90
N HIS A 389 -0.82 10.13 14.83
CA HIS A 389 -1.85 11.15 14.95
C HIS A 389 -1.32 12.26 15.86
N LYS A 390 -0.44 13.12 15.34
CA LYS A 390 0.02 14.32 16.06
C LYS A 390 -1.19 15.23 16.29
N LEU A 391 -1.71 15.25 17.52
CA LEU A 391 -2.70 16.21 17.95
C LEU A 391 -2.01 17.58 18.05
N ASN A 392 -2.31 18.47 17.11
CA ASN A 392 -1.93 19.88 17.24
C ASN A 392 -2.96 20.60 18.13
N TYR A 393 -2.51 21.54 18.96
CA TYR A 393 -3.38 22.45 19.71
C TYR A 393 -4.50 23.02 18.84
N GLY A 394 -4.18 23.45 17.61
CA GLY A 394 -5.18 23.96 16.67
C GLY A 394 -6.29 22.95 16.34
N ASN A 395 -5.94 21.68 16.13
CA ASN A 395 -6.92 20.63 15.82
C ASN A 395 -7.76 20.25 17.05
N VAL A 396 -7.14 20.21 18.24
CA VAL A 396 -7.85 19.98 19.50
C VAL A 396 -8.82 21.12 19.77
N MET A 397 -8.39 22.36 19.51
CA MET A 397 -9.20 23.56 19.65
C MET A 397 -10.36 23.58 18.65
N GLU A 398 -10.11 23.27 17.38
CA GLU A 398 -11.17 23.17 16.36
C GLU A 398 -12.19 22.07 16.73
N LEU A 399 -11.71 20.90 17.17
CA LEU A 399 -12.58 19.80 17.61
C LEU A 399 -13.39 20.18 18.86
N ALA A 400 -12.78 20.89 19.81
CA ALA A 400 -13.48 21.38 20.99
C ALA A 400 -14.53 22.44 20.64
N ILE A 401 -14.21 23.38 19.74
CA ILE A 401 -15.13 24.47 19.36
C ILE A 401 -16.29 23.95 18.50
N THR A 402 -16.01 23.08 17.54
CA THR A 402 -17.00 22.62 16.56
C THR A 402 -17.71 21.34 16.97
N GLY A 403 -17.08 20.51 17.79
CA GLY A 403 -17.55 19.18 18.16
C GLY A 403 -18.18 19.08 19.54
N LEU A 404 -17.96 20.05 20.44
CA LEU A 404 -18.54 20.06 21.78
C LEU A 404 -19.56 21.20 21.94
N SER A 405 -20.59 20.95 22.72
CA SER A 405 -21.51 21.99 23.20
C SER A 405 -20.80 22.94 24.19
N LEU A 406 -21.37 24.12 24.41
CA LEU A 406 -20.82 25.12 25.35
C LEU A 406 -20.62 24.54 26.77
N GLU A 407 -21.51 23.67 27.23
CA GLU A 407 -21.42 23.05 28.55
C GLU A 407 -20.23 22.06 28.61
N GLU A 408 -20.08 21.22 27.59
CA GLU A 408 -18.97 20.27 27.47
C GLU A 408 -17.62 20.97 27.29
N GLN A 409 -17.58 22.13 26.61
CA GLN A 409 -16.37 22.95 26.50
C GLN A 409 -15.93 23.46 27.88
N ILE A 410 -16.87 23.92 28.71
CA ILE A 410 -16.58 24.38 30.09
C ILE A 410 -16.08 23.20 30.95
N GLU A 411 -16.69 22.03 30.81
CA GLU A 411 -16.26 20.83 31.53
C GLU A 411 -14.86 20.38 31.10
N LEU A 412 -14.56 20.40 29.80
CA LEU A 412 -13.23 20.13 29.25
C LEU A 412 -12.19 21.08 29.84
N VAL A 413 -12.48 22.39 29.86
CA VAL A 413 -11.57 23.39 30.43
C VAL A 413 -11.34 23.12 31.92
N ARG A 414 -12.40 22.89 32.71
CA ARG A 414 -12.24 22.56 34.15
C ARG A 414 -11.42 21.30 34.38
N GLY A 415 -11.67 20.25 33.60
CA GLY A 415 -10.93 18.99 33.69
C GLY A 415 -9.45 19.17 33.35
N LEU A 416 -9.15 19.96 32.31
CA LEU A 416 -7.78 20.25 31.89
C LEU A 416 -7.06 21.15 32.90
N SER A 417 -7.72 22.18 33.44
CA SER A 417 -7.16 23.03 34.51
C SER A 417 -6.77 22.19 35.73
N LYS A 418 -7.68 21.32 36.21
CA LYS A 418 -7.39 20.43 37.33
C LYS A 418 -6.24 19.45 37.04
N TYR A 419 -6.15 18.96 35.80
CA TYR A 419 -5.03 18.13 35.38
C TYR A 419 -3.70 18.90 35.46
N LEU A 420 -3.66 20.15 34.98
CA LEU A 420 -2.46 20.99 34.99
C LEU A 420 -2.06 21.43 36.41
N GLU A 421 -3.01 21.71 37.28
CA GLU A 421 -2.78 21.96 38.72
C GLU A 421 -2.08 20.75 39.37
N ASN A 422 -2.55 19.52 39.10
CA ASN A 422 -1.92 18.31 39.63
C ASN A 422 -0.50 18.04 39.09
N GLN A 423 -0.15 18.65 37.95
CA GLN A 423 1.22 18.60 37.40
C GLN A 423 2.11 19.72 37.95
N GLY A 424 1.57 20.62 38.78
CA GLY A 424 2.29 21.76 39.34
C GLY A 424 2.62 22.86 38.33
N VAL A 425 1.90 22.89 37.20
CA VAL A 425 2.14 23.84 36.10
C VAL A 425 1.24 25.07 36.19
N PHE A 426 0.15 24.99 36.95
CA PHE A 426 -0.88 26.02 37.05
C PHE A 426 -1.25 26.25 38.52
N ASP A 427 -1.19 27.50 38.99
CA ASP A 427 -1.58 27.88 40.36
C ASP A 427 -3.06 28.36 40.36
N PRO A 428 -3.89 28.03 41.37
CA PRO A 428 -5.32 28.33 41.37
C PRO A 428 -5.69 29.82 41.30
N GLU A 429 -4.73 30.73 41.53
CA GLU A 429 -4.97 32.18 41.56
C GLU A 429 -5.18 32.79 40.16
N ASP A 430 -4.65 32.17 39.09
CA ASP A 430 -4.79 32.66 37.72
C ASP A 430 -6.19 32.39 37.13
N GLY A 431 -6.92 31.38 37.64
CA GLY A 431 -8.26 31.01 37.18
C GLY A 431 -9.41 31.83 37.81
N GLN A 432 -9.19 32.43 38.98
CA GLN A 432 -10.23 33.13 39.74
C GLN A 432 -10.42 34.60 39.31
N GLN A 433 -9.43 35.22 38.67
CA GLN A 433 -9.60 36.56 38.08
C GLN A 433 -10.60 36.56 36.89
N ALA A 434 -10.73 35.44 36.17
CA ALA A 434 -11.68 35.32 35.07
C ALA A 434 -13.15 35.14 35.53
N GLN A 435 -13.39 34.63 36.75
CA GLN A 435 -14.75 34.43 37.27
C GLN A 435 -15.27 35.63 38.08
N ASN A 436 -14.39 36.41 38.71
CA ASN A 436 -14.79 37.56 39.52
C ASN A 436 -15.09 38.84 38.72
N ALA A 437 -14.81 38.88 37.42
CA ALA A 437 -15.14 40.01 36.55
C ALA A 437 -16.64 40.12 36.19
N ASN A 438 -17.46 39.11 36.50
CA ASN A 438 -18.90 39.08 36.14
C ASN A 438 -19.88 39.34 37.31
N GLN A 439 -19.40 39.68 38.52
CA GLN A 439 -20.29 39.97 39.67
C GLN A 439 -19.95 41.23 40.49
N GLY A 440 -19.11 42.14 39.99
CA GLY A 440 -18.78 43.38 40.72
C GLY A 440 -18.83 44.63 39.84
N ASN A 441 -19.83 45.47 40.08
CA ASN A 441 -19.92 46.92 39.85
C ASN A 441 -19.16 47.58 38.69
N GLY A 442 -19.91 48.35 37.90
CA GLY A 442 -19.37 49.29 36.92
C GLY A 442 -18.46 50.34 37.53
N GLN A 443 -17.23 50.40 37.03
CA GLN A 443 -16.44 51.61 36.73
C GLN A 443 -15.18 51.14 35.99
N GLY A 444 -14.83 51.84 34.91
CA GLY A 444 -13.79 51.41 33.98
C GLY A 444 -12.39 51.34 34.58
N GLN A 445 -11.61 50.36 34.12
CA GLN A 445 -10.17 50.44 33.93
C GLN A 445 -9.73 49.28 33.04
N ASP A 446 -9.05 49.61 31.95
CA ASP A 446 -8.35 48.65 31.09
C ASP A 446 -7.30 47.92 31.92
N ALA A 447 -7.47 46.61 32.10
CA ALA A 447 -6.42 45.73 32.61
C ALA A 447 -5.99 44.81 31.47
N GLY A 448 -4.83 45.12 30.90
CA GLY A 448 -4.20 44.35 29.83
C GLY A 448 -3.77 42.97 30.30
N PHE A 449 -3.92 42.00 29.41
CA PHE A 449 -3.41 40.65 29.56
C PHE A 449 -1.91 40.65 29.25
N GLU A 450 -1.07 40.88 30.25
CA GLU A 450 0.39 40.70 30.13
C GLU A 450 0.74 39.22 30.31
N VAL A 451 0.90 38.52 29.18
CA VAL A 451 1.60 37.24 29.16
C VAL A 451 3.07 37.53 29.37
N ASN A 452 3.65 37.01 30.45
CA ASN A 452 5.08 37.10 30.70
C ASN A 452 5.85 36.22 29.71
N THR A 453 6.11 36.75 28.50
CA THR A 453 6.98 36.14 27.50
C THR A 453 8.43 36.52 27.80
N GLN A 454 9.09 35.81 28.70
CA GLN A 454 10.56 35.77 28.68
C GLN A 454 11.03 34.58 27.84
N GLY A 455 11.55 34.93 26.66
CA GLY A 455 12.45 34.08 25.89
C GLY A 455 11.80 33.37 24.71
N TYR A 456 11.65 34.07 23.57
CA TYR A 456 11.93 33.57 22.22
C TYR A 456 11.70 34.73 21.22
N GLU A 457 12.77 35.39 20.77
CA GLU A 457 12.71 36.34 19.64
C GLU A 457 12.68 35.58 18.31
N PRO A 458 11.73 35.85 17.40
CA PRO A 458 11.87 35.54 15.99
C PRO A 458 12.18 36.82 15.20
N ASN A 459 13.38 36.87 14.63
CA ASN A 459 13.82 37.89 13.68
C ASN A 459 12.83 38.09 12.53
N SER A 460 12.47 39.34 12.25
CA SER A 460 11.93 39.77 10.95
C SER A 460 12.99 40.53 10.14
N PRO A 461 12.91 40.49 8.80
CA PRO A 461 14.01 40.88 7.92
C PRO A 461 13.98 42.36 7.57
N MET A 462 15.16 42.99 7.44
CA MET A 462 15.29 44.16 6.57
C MET A 462 16.67 44.26 5.94
N SER A 463 16.62 44.81 4.74
CA SER A 463 17.57 44.92 3.66
C SER A 463 18.87 45.71 3.90
N GLN A 464 19.87 45.35 3.08
CA GLN A 464 20.88 46.17 2.37
C GLN A 464 22.35 46.19 2.84
N SER A 465 23.18 45.68 1.92
CA SER A 465 24.48 46.17 1.39
C SER A 465 25.80 46.06 2.18
N LEU A 466 26.74 45.34 1.53
CA LEU A 466 28.17 45.66 1.27
C LEU A 466 29.10 45.99 2.46
N ASP A 467 30.00 45.08 2.82
CA ASP A 467 31.43 45.05 2.41
C ASP A 467 32.38 44.38 3.44
N ALA A 468 33.33 43.62 2.90
CA ALA A 468 34.71 43.31 3.35
C ALA A 468 35.02 42.67 4.73
N SER A 469 35.76 41.55 4.66
CA SER A 469 36.56 40.82 5.68
C SER A 469 37.71 41.68 6.31
N PRO A 470 38.59 41.18 7.23
CA PRO A 470 38.79 39.82 7.76
C PRO A 470 39.06 39.70 9.30
N ALA A 471 39.30 38.44 9.71
CA ALA A 471 39.60 37.88 11.04
C ALA A 471 40.68 38.60 11.89
N PRO A 472 40.78 38.29 13.20
CA PRO A 472 41.77 37.27 13.61
C PRO A 472 41.44 36.39 14.85
N SER A 473 42.14 35.24 14.87
CA SER A 473 42.62 34.38 15.98
C SER A 473 42.28 34.70 17.45
N SER A 474 41.88 33.67 18.22
CA SER A 474 42.76 32.89 19.13
C SER A 474 41.93 32.09 20.14
N ALA A 475 42.29 30.82 20.30
CA ALA A 475 41.70 29.87 21.24
C ALA A 475 42.63 29.73 22.46
N THR A 476 42.06 29.70 23.67
CA THR A 476 42.82 29.43 24.89
C THR A 476 42.05 28.47 25.79
N GLU A 477 42.68 27.31 25.96
CA GLU A 477 42.78 26.36 27.09
C GLU A 477 41.59 26.03 28.03
N VAL A 478 41.38 24.71 28.01
CA VAL A 478 40.89 23.76 29.02
C VAL A 478 41.47 23.99 30.43
N ASN A 479 40.64 23.93 31.48
CA ASN A 479 40.97 23.32 32.78
C ASN A 479 39.72 22.98 33.59
N THR A 480 39.67 21.74 34.09
CA THR A 480 38.83 21.19 35.18
C THR A 480 39.80 20.53 36.19
N PRO A 481 39.40 19.98 37.36
CA PRO A 481 38.17 20.09 38.17
C PRO A 481 38.47 20.29 39.68
N THR A 482 37.43 20.49 40.52
CA THR A 482 37.40 19.96 41.91
C THR A 482 35.97 20.01 42.47
N LEU A 483 35.43 18.85 42.84
CA LEU A 483 34.23 18.69 43.68
C LEU A 483 34.59 17.72 44.81
N THR A 484 34.49 18.19 46.04
CA THR A 484 34.61 17.39 47.27
C THR A 484 33.33 17.46 48.07
N ASP A 485 32.78 16.27 48.32
CA ASP A 485 32.29 15.74 49.59
C ASP A 485 31.04 16.36 50.27
N GLY A 486 30.21 15.48 50.84
CA GLY A 486 29.12 15.89 51.74
C GLY A 486 27.87 15.00 51.75
N SER A 487 27.98 13.83 52.40
CA SER A 487 26.95 13.03 53.11
C SER A 487 25.60 13.74 53.39
N ILE A 488 24.44 13.06 53.30
CA ILE A 488 23.73 12.47 54.47
C ILE A 488 22.54 11.59 53.98
N ARG A 489 22.43 10.36 54.52
CA ARG A 489 21.18 9.56 54.64
C ARG A 489 20.58 9.77 56.05
N PRO A 490 19.26 9.61 56.27
CA PRO A 490 18.66 8.31 56.68
C PRO A 490 17.26 8.10 56.02
N ASN A 491 16.45 7.05 56.22
CA ASN A 491 16.51 5.61 56.51
C ASN A 491 15.02 5.18 56.70
N ILE A 492 14.58 4.05 56.12
CA ILE A 492 13.41 3.20 56.55
C ILE A 492 12.00 3.84 56.30
N GLN A 493 10.99 3.19 55.69
CA GLN A 493 10.28 1.97 56.09
C GLN A 493 9.32 1.44 54.97
N GLU A 494 9.00 0.14 55.05
CA GLU A 494 8.15 -0.69 54.17
C GLU A 494 6.67 -0.27 54.10
N GLU A 495 5.97 -0.58 53.00
CA GLU A 495 4.72 -1.38 53.10
C GLU A 495 4.23 -1.94 51.75
N SER A 496 3.99 -3.25 51.78
CA SER A 496 3.30 -4.07 50.79
C SER A 496 1.78 -3.94 50.90
N SER A 497 1.04 -3.92 49.79
CA SER A 497 -0.28 -4.58 49.72
C SER A 497 -0.82 -4.68 48.28
N THR A 498 -0.98 -5.93 47.82
CA THR A 498 -2.02 -6.36 46.88
C THR A 498 -3.40 -6.29 47.54
N PRO A 499 -4.51 -6.26 46.76
CA PRO A 499 -5.28 -7.50 46.67
C PRO A 499 -5.96 -7.78 45.30
N SER A 500 -6.55 -8.96 45.28
CA SER A 500 -7.04 -9.84 44.22
C SER A 500 -8.40 -9.53 43.58
N ALA A 501 -8.52 -9.98 42.33
CA ALA A 501 -9.62 -10.68 41.65
C ALA A 501 -11.07 -10.69 42.22
N SER A 502 -12.01 -10.30 41.32
CA SER A 502 -13.25 -10.98 40.86
C SER A 502 -14.33 -11.40 41.89
N PRO A 503 -15.62 -11.49 41.51
CA PRO A 503 -16.13 -12.33 40.41
C PRO A 503 -16.42 -11.61 39.10
#